data_AF-M8B9K6-F1
#
_entry.id   AF-M8B9K6-F1
#
_cell.length_a   1.000
_cell.length_b   1.000
_cell.length_c   1.000
_cell.angle_alpha   90.00
_cell.angle_beta   90.00
_cell.angle_gamma   90.00
#
_symmetry.space_group_name_H-M   'P 1'
#
loop_
_entity.id
_entity.type
_entity.pdbx_description
1 polymer ?
#
loop_
_entity_poly.entity_id
_entity_poly.type
_entity_poly.pdbx_seq_one_letter_code
_entity_poly.pdbx_strand_id
1 'polypeptide(L)'
;MDALEHETLVAFKEHSDKGVYPPAYAVGPFTRGRSTDSDEVKHSCLRWLDNQLDGSVLYVSFGSGGTLSTAQTAELAAGLEASGQRFLWVVHHPNDKDSSAAYLGTAATDADPLSYLPDAFVERMNGTGLLVPLWAP
;
A
#
# COMPACT_ATOMS: atom_id res chain seq x y z
N MET A 1 6.25 1.31 25.56
CA MET A 1 4.96 1.56 24.88
C MET A 1 4.81 3.02 24.46
N ASP A 2 5.34 3.99 25.23
CA ASP A 2 5.32 5.43 24.89
C ASP A 2 6.27 5.90 23.77
N ALA A 3 6.94 5.00 23.03
CA ALA A 3 8.01 5.41 22.12
C ALA A 3 7.52 6.06 20.81
N LEU A 4 6.28 5.80 20.39
CA LEU A 4 5.76 6.29 19.10
C LEU A 4 5.16 7.69 19.20
N GLU A 5 4.39 7.97 20.25
CA GLU A 5 3.61 9.21 20.39
C GLU A 5 3.68 9.77 21.83
N HIS A 6 4.89 9.86 22.39
CA HIS A 6 5.10 10.24 23.79
C HIS A 6 4.42 11.56 24.18
N GLU A 7 4.64 12.62 23.39
CA GLU A 7 4.10 13.96 23.67
C GLU A 7 2.56 13.95 23.67
N THR A 8 1.95 13.24 22.73
CA THR A 8 0.49 13.07 22.65
C THR A 8 -0.04 12.37 23.90
N LEU A 9 0.62 11.30 24.35
CA LEU A 9 0.19 10.56 25.56
C LEU A 9 0.32 11.39 26.84
N VAL A 10 1.39 12.19 26.96
CA VAL A 10 1.55 13.15 28.07
C VAL A 10 0.41 14.17 28.05
N ALA A 11 0.11 14.75 26.88
CA ALA A 11 -0.98 15.70 26.74
C ALA A 11 -2.34 15.06 27.12
N PHE A 12 -2.63 13.84 26.66
CA PHE A 12 -3.86 13.13 27.03
C PHE A 12 -3.94 12.87 28.54
N LYS A 13 -2.82 12.51 29.19
CA LYS A 13 -2.76 12.31 30.63
C LYS A 13 -3.06 13.59 31.41
N GLU A 14 -2.45 14.71 31.04
CA GLU A 14 -2.73 16.01 31.69
C GLU A 14 -4.20 16.42 31.56
N HIS A 15 -4.82 16.16 30.41
CA HIS A 15 -6.25 16.44 30.21
C HIS A 15 -7.13 15.45 30.98
N SER A 16 -6.69 14.21 31.15
CA SER A 16 -7.39 13.23 31.98
C SER A 16 -7.31 13.57 33.46
N ASP A 17 -6.15 14.02 33.95
CA ASP A 17 -5.95 14.49 35.33
C ASP A 17 -6.84 15.72 35.64
N LYS A 18 -7.15 16.53 34.63
CA LYS A 18 -8.10 17.65 34.70
C LYS A 18 -9.58 17.24 34.55
N GLY A 19 -9.87 15.95 34.36
CA GLY A 19 -11.22 15.42 34.20
C GLY A 19 -11.87 15.72 32.83
N VAL A 20 -11.09 16.11 31.82
CA VAL A 20 -11.60 16.45 30.48
C VAL A 20 -11.91 15.18 29.67
N TYR A 21 -11.09 14.13 29.83
CA TYR A 21 -11.25 12.83 29.15
C TYR A 21 -10.96 11.66 30.12
N PRO A 22 -11.48 10.45 29.85
CA PRO A 22 -11.03 9.23 30.51
C PRO A 22 -9.53 8.95 30.27
N PRO A 23 -8.87 8.14 31.11
CA PRO A 23 -7.48 7.76 30.90
C PRO A 23 -7.25 7.06 29.56
N ALA A 24 -6.21 7.46 28.84
CA ALA A 24 -5.79 6.82 27.59
C ALA A 24 -4.73 5.74 27.87
N TYR A 25 -4.87 4.58 27.20
CA TYR A 25 -3.92 3.46 27.33
C TYR A 25 -3.34 3.12 25.96
N ALA A 26 -2.03 3.35 25.80
CA ALA A 26 -1.31 2.91 24.62
C ALA A 26 -1.11 1.38 24.69
N VAL A 27 -1.88 0.64 23.89
CA VAL A 27 -1.88 -0.83 23.87
C VAL A 27 -1.45 -1.43 22.52
N GLY A 28 -1.04 -0.58 21.57
CA GLY A 28 -0.55 -1.01 20.27
C GLY A 28 0.91 -1.51 20.28
N PRO A 29 1.41 -2.05 19.15
CA PRO A 29 0.70 -2.18 17.87
C PRO A 29 -0.09 -3.50 17.77
N PHE A 30 -1.39 -3.43 17.46
CA PHE A 30 -2.18 -4.59 17.05
C PHE A 30 -2.03 -4.75 15.55
N THR A 31 -1.11 -5.63 15.15
CA THR A 31 -0.86 -5.93 13.73
C THR A 31 -1.26 -7.37 13.44
N ARG A 32 -1.61 -7.63 12.17
CA ARG A 32 -1.87 -9.00 11.72
C ARG A 32 -0.56 -9.78 11.82
N GLY A 33 -0.57 -10.86 12.61
CA GLY A 33 0.56 -11.77 12.68
C GLY A 33 0.81 -12.47 11.34
N ARG A 34 1.99 -13.08 11.20
CA ARG A 34 2.33 -13.87 10.02
C ARG A 34 1.33 -15.01 9.86
N SER A 35 0.57 -15.01 8.77
CA SER A 35 -0.32 -16.11 8.40
C SER A 35 0.53 -17.33 7.99
N THR A 36 0.36 -18.46 8.66
CA THR A 36 0.93 -19.76 8.25
C THR A 36 -0.06 -20.60 7.45
N ASP A 37 -1.27 -20.09 7.18
CA ASP A 37 -2.20 -20.70 6.22
C ASP A 37 -1.65 -20.50 4.82
N SER A 38 -0.64 -21.31 4.52
CA SER A 38 -0.03 -21.49 3.22
C SER A 38 -0.53 -22.81 2.65
N ASP A 39 -1.84 -22.93 2.41
CA ASP A 39 -2.34 -24.02 1.59
C ASP A 39 -2.61 -23.51 0.15
N GLU A 40 -1.72 -23.99 -0.72
CA GLU A 40 -1.87 -24.29 -2.14
C GLU A 40 -1.86 -23.22 -3.23
N VAL A 41 -1.87 -21.91 -2.92
CA VAL A 41 -1.45 -20.91 -3.91
C VAL A 41 -0.57 -19.87 -3.22
N LYS A 42 0.74 -20.12 -3.15
CA LYS A 42 1.70 -19.02 -2.91
C LYS A 42 1.34 -17.95 -3.94
N HIS A 43 0.77 -16.83 -3.50
CA HIS A 43 0.46 -15.71 -4.36
C HIS A 43 1.67 -15.46 -5.26
N SER A 44 1.47 -15.33 -6.56
CA SER A 44 2.55 -15.21 -7.55
C SER A 44 3.55 -14.12 -7.16
N CYS A 45 3.08 -13.08 -6.47
CA CYS A 45 3.90 -12.03 -5.90
C CYS A 45 4.86 -12.47 -4.79
N LEU A 46 4.44 -13.33 -3.86
CA LEU A 46 5.32 -13.87 -2.82
C LEU A 46 6.42 -14.75 -3.43
N ARG A 47 6.08 -15.57 -4.44
CA ARG A 47 7.09 -16.35 -5.19
C ARG A 47 8.07 -15.45 -5.94
N TRP A 48 7.61 -14.33 -6.47
CA TRP A 48 8.48 -13.37 -7.14
C TRP A 48 9.43 -12.70 -6.14
N LEU A 49 8.94 -12.35 -4.94
CA LEU A 49 9.74 -11.82 -3.84
C LEU A 49 10.77 -12.82 -3.31
N ASP A 50 10.42 -14.11 -3.19
CA ASP A 50 11.34 -15.20 -2.78
C ASP A 50 12.61 -15.27 -3.66
N ASN A 51 12.57 -14.73 -4.88
CA ASN A 51 13.70 -14.72 -5.83
C ASN A 51 14.50 -13.42 -5.84
N GLN A 52 14.17 -12.44 -4.98
CA GLN A 52 14.89 -11.17 -4.90
C GLN A 52 15.91 -11.19 -3.76
N LEU A 53 16.81 -10.20 -3.74
CA LEU A 53 17.74 -10.02 -2.63
C LEU A 53 17.01 -9.43 -1.42
N ASP A 54 17.48 -9.78 -0.22
CA ASP A 54 16.90 -9.27 1.03
C ASP A 54 16.94 -7.73 1.06
N GLY A 55 15.78 -7.11 1.34
CA GLY A 55 15.65 -5.66 1.42
C GLY A 55 15.82 -4.92 0.08
N SER A 56 15.82 -5.61 -1.06
CA SER A 56 16.09 -4.99 -2.37
C SER A 56 14.84 -4.55 -3.15
N VAL A 57 13.64 -4.71 -2.60
CA VAL A 57 12.37 -4.45 -3.30
C VAL A 57 11.59 -3.36 -2.59
N LEU A 58 11.17 -2.34 -3.35
CA LEU A 58 10.24 -1.33 -2.90
C LEU A 58 8.80 -1.85 -2.99
N TYR A 59 8.08 -1.91 -1.87
CA TYR A 59 6.64 -2.16 -1.86
C TYR A 59 5.87 -0.84 -2.00
N VAL A 60 5.03 -0.74 -3.02
CA VAL A 60 4.23 0.45 -3.33
C VAL A 60 2.75 0.09 -3.21
N SER A 61 2.08 0.65 -2.20
CA SER A 61 0.64 0.52 -1.99
C SER A 61 0.09 1.75 -1.29
N PHE A 62 -1.09 2.19 -1.70
CA PHE A 62 -1.80 3.33 -1.11
C PHE A 62 -2.93 2.89 -0.17
N GLY A 63 -2.89 1.64 0.29
CA GLY A 63 -3.93 1.03 1.11
C GLY A 63 -5.20 0.69 0.30
N SER A 64 -6.25 0.29 1.00
CA SER A 64 -7.48 -0.23 0.37
C SER A 64 -8.36 0.81 -0.31
N GLY A 65 -8.19 2.09 0.04
CA GLY A 65 -9.02 3.20 -0.42
C GLY A 65 -8.24 4.33 -1.08
N GLY A 66 -6.91 4.25 -1.13
CA GLY A 66 -6.07 5.26 -1.76
C GLY A 66 -5.99 5.03 -3.26
N THR A 67 -6.47 5.99 -4.04
CA THR A 67 -6.35 6.02 -5.51
C THR A 67 -5.61 7.27 -5.95
N LEU A 68 -4.83 7.16 -7.01
CA LEU A 68 -4.16 8.27 -7.68
C LEU A 68 -4.99 8.71 -8.90
N SER A 69 -4.79 9.94 -9.37
CA SER A 69 -5.28 10.32 -10.70
C SER A 69 -4.51 9.60 -11.80
N THR A 70 -5.03 9.64 -13.03
CA THR A 70 -4.35 9.08 -14.21
C THR A 70 -2.97 9.73 -14.39
N ALA A 71 -2.90 11.06 -14.24
CA ALA A 71 -1.64 11.81 -14.34
C ALA A 71 -0.64 11.42 -13.26
N GLN A 72 -1.08 11.29 -11.99
CA GLN A 72 -0.21 10.86 -10.89
C GLN A 72 0.27 9.41 -11.07
N THR A 73 -0.57 8.54 -11.61
CA THR A 73 -0.23 7.15 -11.91
C THR A 73 0.86 7.08 -12.98
N ALA A 74 0.77 7.91 -14.03
CA ALA A 74 1.79 7.98 -15.08
C ALA A 74 3.14 8.49 -14.54
N GLU A 75 3.14 9.54 -13.72
CA GLU A 75 4.36 10.07 -13.10
C GLU A 75 5.00 9.07 -12.13
N LEU A 76 4.20 8.33 -11.35
CA LEU A 76 4.70 7.26 -10.49
C LEU A 76 5.35 6.14 -11.31
N ALA A 77 4.72 5.71 -12.41
CA ALA A 77 5.28 4.72 -13.32
C ALA A 77 6.63 5.20 -13.90
N ALA A 78 6.69 6.44 -14.39
CA ALA A 78 7.93 7.03 -14.92
C ALA A 78 9.03 7.11 -13.86
N GLY A 79 8.69 7.50 -12.62
CA GLY A 79 9.62 7.56 -11.50
C GLY A 79 10.16 6.18 -11.09
N LEU A 80 9.30 5.17 -11.06
CA LEU A 80 9.70 3.78 -10.77
C LEU A 80 10.66 3.25 -11.84
N GLU A 81 10.34 3.46 -13.12
CA GLU A 81 11.20 3.07 -14.25
C GLU A 81 12.56 3.79 -14.19
N ALA A 82 12.58 5.11 -13.97
CA ALA A 82 13.80 5.90 -13.87
C ALA A 82 14.68 5.53 -12.65
N SER A 83 14.08 5.02 -11.57
CA SER A 83 14.81 4.67 -10.35
C SER A 83 15.77 3.47 -10.52
N GLY A 84 15.50 2.61 -11.51
CA GLY A 84 16.21 1.33 -11.68
C GLY A 84 16.07 0.36 -10.49
N GLN A 85 15.22 0.67 -9.51
CA GLN A 85 14.98 -0.19 -8.35
C GLN A 85 13.96 -1.28 -8.70
N ARG A 86 14.08 -2.41 -8.01
CA ARG A 86 13.03 -3.43 -8.07
C ARG A 86 11.85 -2.99 -7.22
N PHE A 87 10.65 -3.22 -7.72
CA PHE A 87 9.44 -2.83 -7.00
C PHE A 87 8.33 -3.87 -7.15
N LEU A 88 7.45 -3.90 -6.15
CA LEU A 88 6.15 -4.55 -6.21
C LEU A 88 5.12 -3.46 -6.00
N TRP A 89 4.29 -3.20 -7.02
CA TRP A 89 3.30 -2.13 -6.97
C TRP A 89 1.88 -2.70 -7.09
N VAL A 90 1.06 -2.42 -6.06
CA VAL A 90 -0.38 -2.67 -6.08
C VAL A 90 -1.08 -1.54 -6.83
N VAL A 91 -1.60 -1.85 -8.03
CA VAL A 91 -2.20 -0.88 -8.94
C VAL A 91 -3.71 -0.88 -8.77
N HIS A 92 -4.26 0.29 -8.50
CA HIS A 92 -5.71 0.54 -8.46
C HIS A 92 -6.15 1.32 -9.69
N HIS A 93 -7.45 1.31 -9.98
CA HIS A 93 -8.01 2.19 -11.00
C HIS A 93 -7.71 3.65 -10.65
N PRO A 94 -7.25 4.47 -11.61
CA PRO A 94 -7.10 5.88 -11.35
C PRO A 94 -8.46 6.52 -11.09
N ASN A 95 -8.48 7.53 -10.24
CA ASN A 95 -9.67 8.33 -9.97
C ASN A 95 -9.36 9.80 -10.27
N ASP A 96 -9.89 10.28 -11.40
CA ASP A 96 -9.77 11.68 -11.82
C ASP A 96 -10.86 12.59 -11.21
N LYS A 97 -11.74 12.04 -10.35
CA LYS A 97 -12.78 12.77 -9.60
C LYS A 97 -12.48 12.74 -8.09
N ASP A 98 -13.07 13.65 -7.33
CA ASP A 98 -12.82 13.78 -5.88
C ASP A 98 -12.96 12.44 -5.12
N SER A 99 -11.96 12.19 -4.28
CA SER A 99 -11.50 10.95 -3.62
C SER A 99 -12.51 10.08 -2.83
N SER A 100 -13.81 10.33 -2.85
CA SER A 100 -14.75 9.72 -1.90
C SER A 100 -15.28 8.31 -2.26
N ALA A 101 -14.99 7.77 -3.45
CA ALA A 101 -15.60 6.53 -3.96
C ALA A 101 -14.64 5.33 -4.12
N ALA A 102 -13.43 5.41 -3.56
CA ALA A 102 -12.32 4.50 -3.87
C ALA A 102 -12.19 3.26 -2.94
N TYR A 103 -13.17 2.98 -2.09
CA TYR A 103 -13.10 1.81 -1.20
C TYR A 103 -13.21 0.52 -2.04
N LEU A 104 -12.16 -0.31 -2.05
CA LEU A 104 -12.11 -1.67 -2.61
C LEU A 104 -13.28 -2.04 -3.55
N GLY A 105 -13.17 -1.64 -4.82
CA GLY A 105 -14.04 -2.15 -5.89
C GLY A 105 -15.42 -1.50 -6.04
N THR A 106 -15.76 -0.40 -5.36
CA THR A 106 -17.07 0.26 -5.57
C THR A 106 -17.17 1.04 -6.88
N ALA A 107 -16.04 1.40 -7.49
CA ALA A 107 -15.97 1.88 -8.87
C ALA A 107 -15.56 0.73 -9.79
N ALA A 108 -16.29 -0.39 -9.75
CA ALA A 108 -16.10 -1.51 -10.66
C ALA A 108 -16.45 -1.08 -12.09
N THR A 109 -15.48 -0.51 -12.78
CA THR A 109 -15.43 -0.60 -14.24
C THR A 109 -14.80 -1.95 -14.56
N ASP A 110 -15.34 -2.73 -15.50
CA ASP A 110 -14.76 -4.01 -15.97
C ASP A 110 -13.37 -3.87 -16.64
N ALA A 111 -12.75 -2.69 -16.58
CA ALA A 111 -11.42 -2.44 -17.11
C ALA A 111 -10.34 -3.09 -16.24
N ASP A 112 -9.19 -3.41 -16.81
CA ASP A 112 -8.01 -3.83 -16.06
C ASP A 112 -7.30 -2.60 -15.46
N PRO A 113 -7.00 -2.52 -14.15
CA PRO A 113 -6.19 -1.43 -13.58
C PRO A 113 -4.87 -1.19 -14.32
N LEU A 114 -4.28 -2.25 -14.89
CA LEU A 114 -3.01 -2.14 -15.62
C LEU A 114 -3.15 -1.45 -16.98
N SER A 115 -4.36 -1.35 -17.54
CA SER A 115 -4.59 -0.68 -18.82
C SER A 115 -4.43 0.84 -18.75
N TYR A 116 -4.33 1.40 -17.54
CA TYR A 116 -4.12 2.83 -17.31
C TYR A 116 -2.65 3.22 -17.16
N LEU A 117 -1.75 2.22 -17.19
CA LEU A 117 -0.31 2.47 -17.14
C LEU A 117 0.19 2.97 -18.50
N PRO A 118 1.34 3.68 -18.54
CA PRO A 118 1.92 4.11 -19.80
C PRO A 118 2.14 2.95 -20.77
N ASP A 119 2.00 3.21 -22.07
CA ASP A 119 2.13 2.19 -23.11
C ASP A 119 3.41 1.37 -22.95
N ALA A 120 3.28 0.05 -23.09
CA ALA A 120 4.36 -0.94 -22.93
C ALA A 120 5.08 -0.93 -21.56
N PHE A 121 4.61 -0.20 -20.54
CA PHE A 121 5.25 -0.16 -19.22
C PHE A 121 5.35 -1.55 -18.58
N VAL A 122 4.28 -2.33 -18.66
CA VAL A 122 4.23 -3.71 -18.12
C VAL A 122 5.33 -4.58 -18.75
N GLU A 123 5.52 -4.46 -20.06
CA GLU A 123 6.53 -5.22 -20.79
C GLU A 123 7.95 -4.76 -20.45
N ARG A 124 8.17 -3.43 -20.39
CA ARG A 124 9.47 -2.85 -20.03
C ARG A 124 9.91 -3.24 -18.64
N MET A 125 8.98 -3.30 -17.69
CA MET A 125 9.26 -3.60 -16.29
C MET A 125 9.35 -5.10 -16.01
N ASN A 126 9.11 -5.97 -16.99
CA ASN A 126 9.20 -7.41 -16.83
C ASN A 126 10.60 -7.82 -16.32
N GLY A 127 10.63 -8.50 -15.17
CA GLY A 127 11.87 -8.93 -14.50
C GLY A 127 12.45 -7.93 -13.51
N THR A 128 12.08 -6.65 -13.58
CA THR A 128 12.52 -5.60 -12.63
C THR A 128 11.42 -5.23 -11.64
N GLY A 129 10.19 -5.08 -12.12
CA GLY A 129 9.02 -4.74 -11.31
C GLY A 129 7.93 -5.79 -11.44
N LEU A 130 7.16 -5.96 -10.37
CA LEU A 130 5.93 -6.75 -10.37
C LEU A 130 4.72 -5.83 -10.14
N LEU A 131 3.78 -5.87 -11.08
CA LEU A 131 2.52 -5.15 -11.00
C LEU A 131 1.42 -6.10 -10.56
N VAL A 132 0.72 -5.75 -9.48
CA VAL A 132 -0.36 -6.56 -8.91
C VAL A 132 -1.64 -5.74 -8.94
N PRO A 133 -2.68 -6.13 -9.68
CA PRO A 133 -3.94 -5.39 -9.70
C PRO A 133 -4.67 -5.54 -8.36
N LEU A 134 -5.18 -4.42 -7.84
CA LEU A 134 -6.13 -4.28 -6.72
C LEU A 134 -5.63 -4.69 -5.33
N TRP A 135 -4.94 -5.82 -5.17
CA TRP A 135 -4.58 -6.32 -3.84
C TRP A 135 -3.37 -7.25 -3.83
N ALA A 136 -2.51 -7.10 -2.81
CA ALA A 136 -1.41 -8.01 -2.49
C ALA A 136 -1.41 -8.33 -0.97
N PRO A 137 -0.96 -9.55 -0.59
CA PRO A 137 -0.86 -9.99 0.80
C PRO A 137 0.29 -9.33 1.59
#